data_AF-A0A922ZWV7-F1
#
_entry.id   AF-A0A922ZWV7-F1
#
_cell.length_a   1.000
_cell.length_b   1.000
_cell.length_c   1.000
_cell.angle_alpha   90.00
_cell.angle_beta   90.00
_cell.angle_gamma   90.00
#
_symmetry.space_group_name_H-M   'P 1'
#
loop_
_entity.id
_entity.type
_entity.pdbx_description
1 polymer ?
#
loop_
_entity_poly.entity_id
_entity_poly.type
_entity_poly.pdbx_seq_one_letter_code
_entity_poly.pdbx_strand_id
1 'polypeptide(L)'
;MVSEQELDDRLASAKPVDLSAPDAFFDAVLAEAAQDRPSSRAPRKAVVVAVVGALVVGGAALPSAADELETFLAQTGWDPPASSEIIAGSEWVDTSAPDFPEYLRATFWTDATLPPGMDHDALIERIIQQHRANPSTTQEVGFRRFYELVAQCGWMSEWNQAMRRGDDNAARIAAAQLEAATTWRGLVTTDGGGIMERYRDVADAAAAGNTRAFAASPLHRECQMTGVESR
;
A
#
# COMPACT_ATOMS: atom_id res chain seq x y z
N MET A 1 32.23 11.07 2.25
CA MET A 1 31.74 11.90 1.14
C MET A 1 32.39 11.38 -0.12
N VAL A 2 31.61 10.85 -1.05
CA VAL A 2 32.11 10.43 -2.36
C VAL A 2 32.37 11.69 -3.18
N SER A 3 33.52 11.77 -3.86
CA SER A 3 33.83 12.93 -4.70
C SER A 3 33.06 12.86 -6.03
N GLU A 4 32.77 14.00 -6.65
CA GLU A 4 32.08 14.05 -7.95
C GLU A 4 32.82 13.21 -9.01
N GLN A 5 34.14 13.17 -8.93
CA GLN A 5 34.99 12.41 -9.85
C GLN A 5 34.84 10.90 -9.66
N GLU A 6 34.67 10.44 -8.43
CA GLU A 6 34.41 9.02 -8.11
C GLU A 6 32.98 8.61 -8.49
N LEU A 7 32.04 9.56 -8.51
CA LEU A 7 30.68 9.35 -9.00
C LEU A 7 30.66 9.20 -10.53
N ASP A 8 31.39 10.07 -11.25
CA ASP A 8 31.49 10.04 -12.71
C ASP A 8 32.18 8.77 -13.22
N ASP A 9 33.25 8.31 -12.56
CA ASP A 9 33.93 7.06 -12.92
C ASP A 9 33.02 5.84 -12.71
N ARG A 10 32.19 5.85 -11.66
CA ARG A 10 31.18 4.81 -11.41
C ARG A 10 30.10 4.79 -12.50
N LEU A 11 29.61 5.96 -12.89
CA LEU A 11 28.63 6.11 -13.98
C LEU A 11 29.20 5.70 -15.34
N ALA A 12 30.46 6.02 -15.62
CA ALA A 12 31.14 5.63 -16.86
C ALA A 12 31.42 4.12 -16.92
N SER A 13 31.62 3.46 -15.77
CA SER A 13 31.82 2.01 -15.68
C SER A 13 30.53 1.18 -15.71
N ALA A 14 29.37 1.82 -15.48
CA ALA A 14 28.07 1.17 -15.54
C ALA A 14 27.71 0.92 -17.02
N LYS A 15 27.62 -0.35 -17.43
CA LYS A 15 27.05 -0.67 -18.75
C LYS A 15 25.63 -0.09 -18.84
N PRO A 16 25.27 0.58 -19.94
CA PRO A 16 23.89 1.01 -20.14
C PRO A 16 22.99 -0.21 -20.11
N VAL A 17 22.19 -0.32 -19.04
CA VAL A 17 21.06 -1.22 -19.01
C VAL A 17 20.03 -0.57 -19.93
N ASP A 18 19.64 -1.28 -20.97
CA ASP A 18 18.56 -0.87 -21.85
C ASP A 18 17.25 -0.90 -21.05
N LEU A 19 16.89 0.25 -20.50
CA LEU A 19 15.63 0.52 -19.82
C LEU A 19 14.59 1.06 -20.81
N SER A 20 14.58 0.57 -22.04
CA SER A 20 13.50 0.87 -22.97
C SER A 20 12.21 0.18 -22.50
N ALA A 21 11.45 0.89 -21.66
CA ALA A 21 10.02 0.64 -21.57
C ALA A 21 9.39 0.98 -22.93
N PRO A 22 8.39 0.21 -23.39
CA PRO A 22 7.72 0.50 -24.66
C PRO A 22 7.22 1.94 -24.68
N ASP A 23 7.35 2.65 -25.80
CA ASP A 23 6.94 4.06 -25.94
C ASP A 23 5.52 4.31 -25.43
N ALA A 24 4.63 3.32 -25.56
CA ALA A 24 3.26 3.33 -25.04
C ALA A 24 3.14 3.52 -23.51
N PHE A 25 4.15 3.12 -22.74
CA PHE A 25 4.21 3.34 -21.29
C PHE A 25 4.46 4.81 -20.97
N PHE A 26 5.45 5.42 -21.64
CA PHE A 26 5.74 6.84 -21.47
C PHE A 26 4.63 7.72 -22.05
N ASP A 27 4.03 7.32 -23.18
CA ASP A 27 2.87 8.00 -23.75
C ASP A 27 1.65 7.96 -22.82
N ALA A 28 1.40 6.84 -22.13
CA ALA A 28 0.33 6.74 -21.15
C ALA A 28 0.59 7.61 -19.92
N VAL A 29 1.81 7.59 -19.38
CA VAL A 29 2.21 8.43 -18.24
C VAL A 29 2.17 9.93 -18.60
N LEU A 30 2.59 10.29 -19.80
CA LEU A 30 2.56 11.68 -20.29
C LEU A 30 1.15 12.13 -20.66
N ALA A 31 0.28 11.24 -21.16
CA ALA A 31 -1.13 11.55 -21.41
C ALA A 31 -1.90 11.79 -20.11
N GLU A 32 -1.63 11.01 -19.07
CA GLU A 32 -2.19 11.21 -17.72
C GLU A 32 -1.70 12.55 -17.14
N ALA A 33 -0.41 12.86 -17.25
CA ALA A 33 0.18 14.12 -16.79
C ALA A 33 -0.27 15.36 -17.62
N ALA A 34 -0.64 15.16 -18.89
CA ALA A 34 -1.13 16.22 -19.75
C ALA A 34 -2.62 16.54 -19.51
N GLN A 35 -3.40 15.57 -19.03
CA GLN A 35 -4.80 15.77 -18.66
C GLN A 35 -4.97 16.63 -17.39
N ASP A 36 -3.91 16.73 -16.57
CA ASP A 36 -3.92 17.51 -15.33
C ASP A 36 -3.38 18.94 -15.49
N ARG A 37 -3.37 19.49 -16.72
CA ARG A 37 -3.11 20.91 -16.93
C ARG A 37 -4.40 21.73 -16.78
N PRO A 38 -4.56 22.53 -15.70
CA PRO A 38 -5.59 23.58 -15.69
C PRO A 38 -5.28 24.60 -16.79
N SER A 39 -6.19 24.73 -17.76
CA SER A 39 -6.06 25.73 -18.82
C SER A 39 -6.12 27.14 -18.21
N SER A 40 -5.08 27.94 -18.43
CA SER A 40 -5.00 29.31 -17.94
C SER A 40 -5.91 30.24 -18.76
N ARG A 41 -7.09 30.58 -18.20
CA ARG A 41 -7.79 31.84 -18.49
C ARG A 41 -8.40 32.38 -17.18
N ALA A 42 -7.70 33.33 -16.57
CA ALA A 42 -8.21 34.12 -15.45
C ALA A 42 -9.20 35.21 -15.95
N PRO A 43 -9.88 36.01 -15.08
CA PRO A 43 -9.91 35.96 -13.61
C PRO A 43 -11.34 36.05 -13.00
N ARG A 44 -11.54 35.56 -11.77
CA ARG A 44 -12.09 36.31 -10.61
C ARG A 44 -12.49 35.39 -9.44
N LYS A 45 -11.95 35.73 -8.27
CA LYS A 45 -12.28 35.31 -6.89
C LYS A 45 -11.93 33.86 -6.54
N ALA A 46 -10.67 33.67 -6.13
CA ALA A 46 -10.27 32.52 -5.34
C ALA A 46 -11.02 32.55 -3.99
N VAL A 47 -11.86 31.54 -3.78
CA VAL A 47 -12.32 31.16 -2.45
C VAL A 47 -11.32 30.11 -1.96
N VAL A 48 -10.43 30.53 -1.06
CA VAL A 48 -9.58 29.62 -0.29
C VAL A 48 -10.49 28.93 0.72
N VAL A 49 -10.77 27.64 0.53
CA VAL A 49 -11.35 26.81 1.58
C VAL A 49 -10.18 26.30 2.42
N ALA A 50 -9.91 27.03 3.49
CA ALA A 50 -9.07 26.59 4.58
C ALA A 50 -9.76 25.40 5.27
N VAL A 51 -9.12 24.23 5.29
CA VAL A 51 -9.57 23.14 6.16
C VAL A 51 -9.16 23.50 7.58
N VAL A 52 -10.18 23.73 8.40
CA VAL A 52 -10.16 24.20 9.77
C VAL A 52 -9.59 23.11 10.70
N GLY A 53 -8.63 23.51 11.53
CA GLY A 53 -8.24 22.74 12.71
C GLY A 53 -9.40 22.64 13.69
N ALA A 54 -9.78 21.41 14.05
CA ALA A 54 -10.71 21.14 15.14
C ALA A 54 -9.91 20.77 16.40
N LEU A 55 -9.78 21.77 17.29
CA LEU A 55 -9.62 21.55 18.73
C LEU A 55 -10.84 20.76 19.23
N VAL A 56 -10.64 19.49 19.60
CA VAL A 56 -11.54 18.80 20.51
C VAL A 56 -10.85 18.73 21.86
N VAL A 57 -11.19 19.69 22.71
CA VAL A 57 -10.97 19.61 24.16
C VAL A 57 -12.14 18.81 24.73
N GLY A 58 -11.88 17.59 25.19
CA GLY A 58 -12.84 16.83 25.99
C GLY A 58 -12.78 15.32 25.85
N GLY A 59 -11.93 14.67 26.66
CA GLY A 59 -12.31 13.40 27.29
C GLY A 59 -12.06 12.10 26.53
N ALA A 60 -10.82 11.87 26.10
CA ALA A 60 -10.11 10.62 26.32
C ALA A 60 -8.65 10.91 25.99
N ALA A 61 -7.82 11.08 27.02
CA ALA A 61 -6.39 10.92 26.83
C ALA A 61 -6.21 9.45 26.41
N LEU A 62 -6.12 9.19 25.10
CA LEU A 62 -5.37 8.03 24.66
C LEU A 62 -4.00 8.19 25.34
N PRO A 63 -3.53 7.22 26.12
CA PRO A 63 -2.19 7.30 26.66
C PRO A 63 -1.27 7.46 25.44
N SER A 64 -0.72 8.65 25.27
CA SER A 64 0.51 8.81 24.51
C SER A 64 1.46 7.83 25.17
N ALA A 65 1.79 6.75 24.46
CA ALA A 65 2.70 5.70 24.88
C ALA A 65 4.11 6.28 25.01
N ALA A 66 4.29 7.16 25.99
CA ALA A 66 5.55 7.72 26.43
C ALA A 66 5.93 6.95 27.70
N ASP A 67 6.16 5.64 27.54
CA ASP A 67 6.89 4.75 28.45
C ASP A 67 6.86 3.29 27.91
N GLU A 68 7.02 3.11 26.59
CA GLU A 68 7.34 1.77 26.06
C GLU A 68 8.87 1.66 26.04
N LEU A 69 9.42 0.88 26.96
CA LEU A 69 10.78 0.36 26.80
C LEU A 69 10.83 -0.30 25.42
N GLU A 70 11.72 0.18 24.55
CA GLU A 70 12.07 -0.51 23.31
C GLU A 70 12.42 -1.96 23.66
N THR A 71 11.49 -2.86 23.31
CA THR A 71 11.59 -4.29 23.61
C THR A 71 12.43 -4.99 22.54
N PHE A 72 12.58 -4.35 21.37
CA PHE A 72 13.36 -4.82 20.23
C PHE A 72 14.30 -3.72 19.72
N LEU A 73 15.48 -4.09 19.23
CA LEU A 73 16.44 -3.21 18.57
C LEU A 73 15.89 -2.65 17.25
N ALA A 74 14.91 -3.33 16.64
CA ALA A 74 14.20 -2.86 15.47
C ALA A 74 13.35 -1.61 15.74
N GLN A 75 13.00 -1.32 17.00
CA GLN A 75 12.25 -0.11 17.37
C GLN A 75 13.21 1.07 17.41
N THR A 76 12.87 2.16 16.71
CA THR A 76 13.79 3.31 16.58
C THR A 76 13.52 4.45 17.55
N GLY A 77 12.34 4.46 18.17
CA GLY A 77 11.86 5.59 18.98
C GLY A 77 11.70 6.90 18.20
N TRP A 78 11.83 6.88 16.86
CA TRP A 78 11.78 8.06 16.02
C TRP A 78 10.34 8.40 15.65
N ASP A 79 9.85 9.57 16.09
CA ASP A 79 8.50 10.08 15.81
C ASP A 79 8.57 11.47 15.16
N PRO A 80 8.89 11.55 13.85
CA PRO A 80 8.89 12.81 13.14
C PRO A 80 7.47 13.35 12.94
N PRO A 81 7.28 14.68 12.84
CA PRO A 81 5.97 15.25 12.56
C PRO A 81 5.43 14.76 11.21
N ALA A 82 4.11 14.55 11.16
CA ALA A 82 3.41 14.07 9.97
C ALA A 82 3.62 14.96 8.74
N SER A 83 3.69 14.32 7.57
CA SER A 83 3.86 14.95 6.26
C SER A 83 3.15 14.11 5.19
N SER A 84 3.25 14.47 3.91
CA SER A 84 2.68 13.65 2.83
C SER A 84 3.25 12.22 2.77
N GLU A 85 4.43 11.98 3.34
CA GLU A 85 5.11 10.68 3.34
C GLU A 85 5.20 10.07 4.76
N ILE A 86 4.82 10.83 5.79
CA ILE A 86 4.94 10.44 7.20
C ILE A 86 3.54 10.34 7.79
N ILE A 87 3.15 9.12 8.15
CA ILE A 87 1.87 8.82 8.79
C ILE A 87 2.01 9.04 10.29
N ALA A 88 1.25 9.98 10.82
CA ALA A 88 1.23 10.28 12.26
C ALA A 88 0.92 9.03 13.09
N GLY A 89 1.75 8.76 14.11
CA GLY A 89 1.54 7.64 15.03
C GLY A 89 1.86 6.25 14.46
N SER A 90 2.44 6.16 13.25
CA SER A 90 3.07 4.93 12.78
C SER A 90 4.51 4.87 13.28
N GLU A 91 4.86 3.78 13.97
CA GLU A 91 6.23 3.55 14.41
C GLU A 91 7.20 3.43 13.22
N TRP A 92 8.39 4.01 13.37
CA TRP A 92 9.51 3.79 12.47
C TRP A 92 10.35 2.60 12.94
N VAL A 93 10.62 1.69 12.02
CA VAL A 93 11.25 0.40 12.29
C VAL A 93 12.55 0.30 11.49
N ASP A 94 13.64 -0.07 12.15
CA ASP A 94 14.89 -0.43 11.51
C ASP A 94 14.86 -1.90 11.08
N THR A 95 14.68 -2.13 9.78
CA THR A 95 14.61 -3.50 9.24
C THR A 95 15.98 -4.17 9.08
N SER A 96 17.07 -3.43 9.34
CA SER A 96 18.42 -3.99 9.40
C SER A 96 18.76 -4.60 10.75
N ALA A 97 17.94 -4.33 11.78
CA ALA A 97 18.13 -4.87 13.11
C ALA A 97 18.07 -6.41 13.10
N PRO A 98 18.94 -7.09 13.88
CA PRO A 98 19.02 -8.55 13.86
C PRO A 98 17.72 -9.22 14.33
N ASP A 99 16.95 -8.54 15.18
CA ASP A 99 15.68 -8.99 15.76
C ASP A 99 14.44 -8.46 15.03
N PHE A 100 14.59 -7.84 13.85
CA PHE A 100 13.47 -7.40 13.02
C PHE A 100 12.42 -8.51 12.75
N PRO A 101 12.80 -9.77 12.43
CA PRO A 101 11.80 -10.84 12.26
C PRO A 101 10.99 -11.13 13.53
N GLU A 102 11.64 -11.12 14.68
CA GLU A 102 11.03 -11.37 15.99
C GLU A 102 10.10 -10.21 16.36
N TYR A 103 10.56 -8.96 16.15
CA TYR A 103 9.74 -7.76 16.27
C TYR A 103 8.49 -7.88 15.42
N LEU A 104 8.64 -8.13 14.11
CA LEU A 104 7.49 -8.17 13.21
C LEU A 104 6.51 -9.26 13.62
N ARG A 105 6.96 -10.48 13.95
CA ARG A 105 6.05 -11.55 14.39
C ARG A 105 5.34 -11.23 15.71
N ALA A 106 5.98 -10.51 16.62
CA ALA A 106 5.41 -10.17 17.92
C ALA A 106 4.41 -9.02 17.86
N THR A 107 4.62 -8.04 16.98
CA THR A 107 3.84 -6.79 16.93
C THR A 107 2.84 -6.76 15.78
N PHE A 108 2.98 -7.63 14.78
CA PHE A 108 2.12 -7.59 13.61
C PHE A 108 0.69 -7.97 13.95
N TRP A 109 -0.22 -7.08 13.56
CA TRP A 109 -1.66 -7.28 13.64
C TRP A 109 -2.33 -6.66 12.40
N THR A 110 -3.43 -7.26 11.95
CA THR A 110 -4.19 -6.78 10.80
C THR A 110 -5.67 -7.13 10.92
N ASP A 111 -6.52 -6.30 10.31
CA ASP A 111 -7.95 -6.55 10.10
C ASP A 111 -8.21 -7.51 8.92
N ALA A 112 -7.20 -7.78 8.09
CA ALA A 112 -7.35 -8.57 6.89
C ALA A 112 -7.55 -10.06 7.15
N THR A 113 -8.57 -10.61 6.53
CA THR A 113 -8.73 -12.06 6.39
C THR A 113 -7.99 -12.53 5.14
N LEU A 114 -7.49 -13.77 5.17
CA LEU A 114 -6.85 -14.38 4.02
C LEU A 114 -7.80 -15.29 3.26
N PRO A 115 -7.73 -15.31 1.91
CA PRO A 115 -8.43 -16.29 1.11
C PRO A 115 -7.93 -17.71 1.37
N PRO A 116 -8.74 -18.74 1.03
CA PRO A 116 -8.30 -20.13 1.12
C PRO A 116 -6.94 -20.39 0.45
N GLY A 117 -6.06 -21.11 1.16
CA GLY A 117 -4.75 -21.48 0.63
C GLY A 117 -3.66 -20.41 0.71
N MET A 118 -3.98 -19.22 1.22
CA MET A 118 -2.99 -18.28 1.74
C MET A 118 -2.72 -18.54 3.23
N ASP A 119 -1.49 -18.25 3.64
CA ASP A 119 -0.99 -18.51 4.99
C ASP A 119 -0.40 -17.23 5.59
N HIS A 120 -0.76 -16.95 6.84
CA HIS A 120 -0.38 -15.74 7.55
C HIS A 120 1.14 -15.67 7.76
N ASP A 121 1.72 -16.76 8.27
CA ASP A 121 3.15 -16.84 8.58
C ASP A 121 3.99 -16.74 7.30
N ALA A 122 3.54 -17.34 6.20
CA ALA A 122 4.20 -17.23 4.91
C ALA A 122 4.20 -15.79 4.36
N LEU A 123 3.14 -15.01 4.58
CA LEU A 123 3.10 -13.60 4.18
C LEU A 123 3.99 -12.72 5.06
N ILE A 124 3.99 -12.95 6.38
CA ILE A 124 4.93 -12.29 7.28
C ILE A 124 6.38 -12.61 6.87
N GLU A 125 6.68 -13.87 6.57
CA GLU A 125 8.00 -14.27 6.12
C GLU A 125 8.38 -13.59 4.80
N ARG A 126 7.43 -13.44 3.86
CA ARG A 126 7.65 -12.68 2.62
C ARG A 126 8.01 -11.22 2.91
N ILE A 127 7.33 -10.56 3.84
CA ILE A 127 7.64 -9.19 4.26
C ILE A 127 9.06 -9.13 4.85
N ILE A 128 9.40 -10.08 5.72
CA ILE A 128 10.73 -10.18 6.35
C ILE A 128 11.81 -10.30 5.28
N GLN A 129 11.66 -11.24 4.34
CA GLN A 129 12.64 -11.49 3.29
C GLN A 129 12.82 -10.28 2.37
N GLN A 130 11.73 -9.58 2.02
CA GLN A 130 11.80 -8.38 1.19
C GLN A 130 12.63 -7.27 1.85
N HIS A 131 12.43 -7.03 3.14
CA HIS A 131 13.15 -5.99 3.86
C HIS A 131 14.57 -6.41 4.26
N ARG A 132 14.82 -7.71 4.50
CA ARG A 132 16.19 -8.21 4.69
C ARG A 132 17.03 -8.11 3.41
N ALA A 133 16.42 -8.27 2.25
CA ALA A 133 17.11 -8.12 0.97
C ALA A 133 17.50 -6.66 0.69
N ASN A 134 16.69 -5.70 1.16
CA ASN A 134 16.95 -4.27 1.03
C ASN A 134 16.67 -3.54 2.35
N PRO A 135 17.58 -3.64 3.34
CA PRO A 135 17.34 -3.07 4.66
C PRO A 135 17.23 -1.55 4.62
N SER A 136 16.25 -1.03 5.35
CA SER A 136 15.99 0.40 5.49
C SER A 136 15.25 0.70 6.80
N THR A 137 15.15 1.98 7.14
CA THR A 137 14.17 2.46 8.10
C THR A 137 12.86 2.71 7.36
N THR A 138 11.77 2.11 7.84
CA THR A 138 10.43 2.23 7.22
C THR A 138 9.34 2.30 8.29
N GLN A 139 8.15 2.77 7.92
CA GLN A 139 7.02 2.84 8.83
C GLN A 139 6.28 1.50 8.92
N GLU A 140 5.88 1.12 10.13
CA GLU A 140 5.17 -0.11 10.45
C GLU A 140 3.88 -0.30 9.62
N VAL A 141 3.16 0.79 9.35
CA VAL A 141 1.97 0.79 8.48
C VAL A 141 2.25 0.26 7.07
N GLY A 142 3.50 0.38 6.58
CA GLY A 142 3.92 -0.14 5.28
C GLY A 142 3.88 -1.67 5.22
N PHE A 143 4.22 -2.36 6.32
CA PHE A 143 4.12 -3.82 6.41
C PHE A 143 2.66 -4.27 6.36
N ARG A 144 1.79 -3.58 7.13
CA ARG A 144 0.35 -3.84 7.15
C ARG A 144 -0.27 -3.64 5.76
N ARG A 145 0.01 -2.49 5.13
CA ARG A 145 -0.46 -2.18 3.78
C ARG A 145 -0.07 -3.27 2.78
N PHE A 146 1.18 -3.73 2.82
CA PHE A 146 1.63 -4.79 1.92
C PHE A 146 0.87 -6.10 2.13
N TYR A 147 0.72 -6.53 3.38
CA TYR A 147 -0.04 -7.74 3.73
C TYR A 147 -1.49 -7.64 3.22
N GLU A 148 -2.15 -6.52 3.52
CA GLU A 148 -3.54 -6.26 3.16
C GLU A 148 -3.74 -6.21 1.64
N LEU A 149 -2.83 -5.58 0.90
CA LEU A 149 -2.85 -5.58 -0.56
C LEU A 149 -2.75 -7.01 -1.14
N VAL A 150 -1.84 -7.83 -0.59
CA VAL A 150 -1.69 -9.23 -1.03
C VAL A 150 -2.95 -10.04 -0.72
N ALA A 151 -3.54 -9.86 0.46
CA ALA A 151 -4.78 -10.50 0.86
C ALA A 151 -5.94 -10.10 -0.08
N GLN A 152 -6.08 -8.81 -0.39
CA GLN A 152 -7.10 -8.31 -1.31
C GLN A 152 -6.94 -8.89 -2.71
N CYS A 153 -5.73 -8.92 -3.25
CA CYS A 153 -5.44 -9.54 -4.54
C CYS A 153 -5.77 -11.03 -4.55
N GLY A 154 -5.54 -11.74 -3.44
CA GLY A 154 -5.94 -13.12 -3.29
C GLY A 154 -7.46 -13.30 -3.33
N TRP A 155 -8.22 -12.44 -2.62
CA TRP A 155 -9.68 -12.45 -2.68
C TRP A 155 -10.22 -12.11 -4.08
N MET A 156 -9.54 -11.23 -4.82
CA MET A 156 -9.89 -10.98 -6.22
C MET A 156 -9.69 -12.21 -7.10
N SER A 157 -8.59 -12.95 -6.90
CA SER A 157 -8.34 -14.22 -7.59
C SER A 157 -9.43 -15.24 -7.26
N GLU A 158 -9.79 -15.39 -5.98
CA GLU A 158 -10.85 -16.31 -5.55
C GLU A 158 -12.21 -15.95 -6.13
N TRP A 159 -12.58 -14.67 -6.16
CA TRP A 159 -13.82 -14.24 -6.79
C TRP A 159 -13.85 -14.63 -8.27
N ASN A 160 -12.78 -14.31 -9.01
CA ASN A 160 -12.64 -14.67 -10.41
C ASN A 160 -12.73 -16.18 -10.65
N GLN A 161 -12.06 -16.98 -9.82
CA GLN A 161 -12.08 -18.43 -9.90
C GLN A 161 -13.46 -19.02 -9.58
N ALA A 162 -14.12 -18.52 -8.53
CA ALA A 162 -15.45 -18.94 -8.14
C ALA A 162 -16.47 -18.67 -9.26
N MET A 163 -16.40 -17.47 -9.86
CA MET A 163 -17.23 -17.12 -11.03
C MET A 163 -17.00 -18.07 -12.21
N ARG A 164 -15.75 -18.49 -12.49
CA ARG A 164 -15.44 -19.46 -13.55
C ARG A 164 -15.97 -20.87 -13.27
N ARG A 165 -16.00 -21.28 -12.00
CA ARG A 165 -16.51 -22.59 -11.56
C ARG A 165 -18.04 -22.62 -11.38
N GLY A 166 -18.71 -21.46 -11.42
CA GLY A 166 -20.12 -21.35 -11.06
C GLY A 166 -20.40 -21.58 -9.58
N ASP A 167 -19.43 -21.28 -8.71
CA ASP A 167 -19.57 -21.39 -7.25
C ASP A 167 -20.05 -20.05 -6.66
N ASP A 168 -21.37 -19.85 -6.70
CA ASP A 168 -22.01 -18.61 -6.23
C ASP A 168 -21.75 -18.32 -4.75
N ASN A 169 -21.54 -19.34 -3.93
CA ASN A 169 -21.27 -19.15 -2.51
C ASN A 169 -19.85 -18.64 -2.29
N ALA A 170 -18.85 -19.25 -2.95
CA ALA A 170 -17.48 -18.77 -2.90
C ALA A 170 -17.34 -17.36 -3.49
N ALA A 171 -18.02 -17.07 -4.60
CA ALA A 171 -18.02 -15.74 -5.21
C ALA A 171 -18.59 -14.68 -4.25
N ARG A 172 -19.70 -14.97 -3.57
CA ARG A 172 -20.30 -14.06 -2.58
C ARG A 172 -19.41 -13.84 -1.35
N ILE A 173 -18.74 -14.89 -0.86
CA ILE A 173 -17.77 -14.76 0.24
C ILE A 173 -16.61 -13.86 -0.19
N ALA A 174 -16.02 -14.10 -1.36
CA ALA A 174 -14.93 -13.29 -1.86
C ALA A 174 -15.34 -11.82 -2.07
N ALA A 175 -16.53 -11.56 -2.63
CA ALA A 175 -17.06 -10.21 -2.77
C ALA A 175 -17.22 -9.50 -1.42
N ALA A 176 -17.72 -10.18 -0.39
CA ALA A 176 -17.84 -9.61 0.95
C ALA A 176 -16.49 -9.26 1.58
N GLN A 177 -15.44 -10.04 1.29
CA GLN A 177 -14.09 -9.75 1.77
C GLN A 177 -13.44 -8.59 1.01
N LEU A 178 -13.73 -8.44 -0.28
CA LEU A 178 -13.32 -7.26 -1.05
C LEU A 178 -13.97 -5.97 -0.52
N GLU A 179 -15.24 -6.05 -0.10
CA GLU A 179 -15.91 -4.93 0.58
C GLU A 179 -15.27 -4.64 1.93
N ALA A 180 -15.00 -5.67 2.74
CA ALA A 180 -14.31 -5.49 4.02
C ALA A 180 -12.92 -4.84 3.86
N ALA A 181 -12.21 -5.17 2.78
CA ALA A 181 -10.91 -4.59 2.46
C ALA A 181 -10.95 -3.07 2.27
N THR A 182 -12.11 -2.48 1.99
CA THR A 182 -12.28 -1.02 1.88
C THR A 182 -12.11 -0.29 3.23
N THR A 183 -12.00 -1.04 4.33
CA THR A 183 -11.88 -0.54 5.70
C THR A 183 -10.62 -1.02 6.42
N TRP A 184 -9.79 -1.86 5.78
CA TRP A 184 -8.58 -2.37 6.41
C TRP A 184 -7.57 -1.25 6.67
N ARG A 185 -7.01 -1.25 7.89
CA ARG A 185 -6.30 -0.10 8.43
C ARG A 185 -5.10 0.30 7.60
N GLY A 186 -4.26 -0.64 7.16
CA GLY A 186 -3.07 -0.33 6.36
C GLY A 186 -3.44 0.35 5.03
N LEU A 187 -4.43 -0.17 4.31
CA LEU A 187 -4.91 0.39 3.04
C LEU A 187 -5.54 1.78 3.24
N VAL A 188 -6.45 1.94 4.20
CA VAL A 188 -7.12 3.23 4.46
C VAL A 188 -6.16 4.29 4.96
N THR A 189 -5.27 3.95 5.89
CA THR A 189 -4.31 4.91 6.47
C THR A 189 -3.32 5.42 5.43
N THR A 190 -3.06 4.64 4.38
CA THR A 190 -2.13 4.99 3.30
C THR A 190 -2.85 5.45 2.03
N ASP A 191 -4.16 5.72 2.10
CA ASP A 191 -4.91 6.24 0.96
C ASP A 191 -4.49 7.68 0.65
N GLY A 192 -3.60 7.83 -0.32
CA GLY A 192 -3.07 9.11 -0.80
C GLY A 192 -4.08 9.97 -1.57
N GLY A 193 -5.39 9.73 -1.42
CA GLY A 193 -6.45 10.60 -1.93
C GLY A 193 -7.33 10.01 -3.04
N GLY A 194 -7.64 8.70 -3.01
CA GLY A 194 -8.68 8.14 -3.89
C GLY A 194 -8.48 6.68 -4.32
N ILE A 195 -7.47 5.97 -3.80
CA ILE A 195 -7.28 4.55 -4.11
C ILE A 195 -8.45 3.74 -3.53
N MET A 196 -8.92 4.10 -2.33
CA MET A 196 -10.01 3.37 -1.68
C MET A 196 -11.35 3.54 -2.39
N GLU A 197 -11.57 4.63 -3.14
CA GLU A 197 -12.75 4.75 -4.02
C GLU A 197 -12.72 3.69 -5.12
N ARG A 198 -11.56 3.48 -5.75
CA ARG A 198 -11.39 2.43 -6.77
C ARG A 198 -11.57 1.03 -6.19
N TYR A 199 -11.21 0.83 -4.92
CA TYR A 199 -11.39 -0.46 -4.25
C TYR A 199 -12.87 -0.74 -3.98
N ARG A 200 -13.65 0.30 -3.63
CA ARG A 200 -15.12 0.20 -3.53
C ARG A 200 -15.75 -0.13 -4.88
N ASP A 201 -15.32 0.51 -5.97
CA ASP A 201 -15.82 0.18 -7.31
C ASP A 201 -15.61 -1.30 -7.67
N VAL A 202 -14.47 -1.89 -7.26
CA VAL A 202 -14.18 -3.32 -7.46
C VAL A 202 -15.08 -4.19 -6.60
N ALA A 203 -15.27 -3.84 -5.33
CA ALA A 203 -16.16 -4.56 -4.43
C ALA A 203 -17.61 -4.55 -4.93
N ASP A 204 -18.11 -3.39 -5.39
CA ASP A 204 -19.42 -3.23 -5.99
C ASP A 204 -19.58 -4.07 -7.26
N ALA A 205 -18.57 -4.05 -8.14
CA ALA A 205 -18.56 -4.89 -9.35
C ALA A 205 -18.59 -6.38 -9.00
N ALA A 206 -17.83 -6.80 -7.98
CA ALA A 206 -17.80 -8.17 -7.50
C ALA A 206 -19.16 -8.61 -6.93
N ALA A 207 -19.77 -7.76 -6.10
CA ALA A 207 -21.08 -7.99 -5.51
C ALA A 207 -22.20 -8.08 -6.57
N ALA A 208 -22.09 -7.29 -7.65
CA ALA A 208 -23.01 -7.30 -8.77
C ALA A 208 -22.77 -8.44 -9.79
N GLY A 209 -21.73 -9.27 -9.61
CA GLY A 209 -21.37 -10.30 -10.59
C GLY A 209 -20.81 -9.74 -11.91
N ASN A 210 -20.38 -8.48 -11.95
CA ASN A 210 -19.98 -7.78 -13.16
C ASN A 210 -18.51 -8.04 -13.51
N THR A 211 -18.26 -9.19 -14.13
CA THR A 211 -16.91 -9.64 -14.52
C THR A 211 -16.17 -8.67 -15.43
N ARG A 212 -16.88 -7.90 -16.27
CA ARG A 212 -16.28 -6.90 -17.16
C ARG A 212 -15.74 -5.71 -16.38
N ALA A 213 -16.55 -5.12 -15.49
CA ALA A 213 -16.12 -4.00 -14.67
C ALA A 213 -14.98 -4.42 -13.72
N PHE A 214 -15.09 -5.62 -13.15
CA PHE A 214 -14.06 -6.20 -12.30
C PHE A 214 -12.70 -6.31 -13.02
N ALA A 215 -12.68 -6.91 -14.22
CA ALA A 215 -11.47 -7.11 -15.00
C ALA A 215 -10.87 -5.80 -15.57
N ALA A 216 -11.70 -4.76 -15.74
CA ALA A 216 -11.23 -3.44 -16.18
C ALA A 216 -10.64 -2.60 -15.05
N SER A 217 -10.74 -3.04 -13.79
CA SER A 217 -10.29 -2.25 -12.66
C SER A 217 -8.77 -2.06 -12.64
N PRO A 218 -8.26 -0.87 -12.27
CA PRO A 218 -6.82 -0.64 -12.09
C PRO A 218 -6.20 -1.59 -11.05
N LEU A 219 -6.97 -1.96 -10.01
CA LEU A 219 -6.53 -2.87 -8.97
C LEU A 219 -6.24 -4.28 -9.51
N HIS A 220 -7.01 -4.78 -10.48
CA HIS A 220 -6.70 -6.07 -11.11
C HIS A 220 -5.31 -6.08 -11.75
N ARG A 221 -4.89 -4.97 -12.38
CA ARG A 221 -3.54 -4.83 -12.92
C ARG A 221 -2.48 -4.74 -11.82
N GLU A 222 -2.75 -4.05 -10.72
CA GLU A 222 -1.86 -4.03 -9.55
C GLU A 222 -1.64 -5.45 -8.98
N CYS A 223 -2.72 -6.25 -8.92
CA CYS A 223 -2.66 -7.63 -8.45
C CYS A 223 -1.84 -8.56 -9.34
N GLN A 224 -1.78 -8.32 -10.65
CA GLN A 224 -0.89 -9.04 -11.55
C GLN A 224 0.59 -8.82 -11.20
N MET A 225 0.95 -7.59 -10.82
CA MET A 225 2.33 -7.24 -10.47
C MET A 225 2.76 -7.81 -9.11
N THR A 226 1.83 -8.02 -8.17
CA THR A 226 2.15 -8.62 -6.85
C THR A 226 2.41 -10.13 -6.90
N GLY A 227 2.17 -10.77 -8.05
CA GLY A 227 2.43 -12.18 -8.32
C GLY A 227 1.40 -13.14 -7.72
N VAL A 228 0.26 -12.62 -7.24
CA VAL A 228 -0.77 -13.40 -6.51
C VAL A 228 -1.71 -14.17 -7.45
N GLU A 229 -1.84 -13.77 -8.72
CA GLU A 229 -2.82 -14.36 -9.66
C GLU A 229 -2.47 -15.76 -10.21
N SER A 230 -1.36 -16.37 -9.80
CA SER A 230 -0.83 -17.60 -10.41
C SER A 230 -1.32 -18.92 -9.80
N ARG A 231 -2.51 -18.97 -9.19
CA ARG A 231 -3.16 -20.22 -8.76
C ARG A 231 -4.51 -20.42 -9.42
#